data_AF-A0ABD0PC10-F1
#
_entry.id   AF-A0ABD0PC10-F1
#
_cell.length_a   1.000
_cell.length_b   1.000
_cell.length_c   1.000
_cell.angle_alpha   90.00
_cell.angle_beta   90.00
_cell.angle_gamma   90.00
#
_symmetry.space_group_name_H-M   'P 1'
#
loop_
_entity.id
_entity.type
_entity.pdbx_description
1 polymer ?
#
loop_
_entity_poly.entity_id
_entity_poly.type
_entity_poly.pdbx_seq_one_letter_code
_entity_poly.pdbx_strand_id
1 'polypeptide(L)'
;MMPKLKEMAATMDGFYRSFEYIQDYVSIYGLKIWQEEVSRIINYNVEQECNSFLRTKIQDWQSVYQSTHIPIPKYPSVDESATFIGRLCREILRITDPKTTCYIDQLNTWYDMRTHQEVTNNRLFSEIQDTLGTFGLNGLDRLLCFMIVKELQ
;
A
#
# COMPACT_ATOMS: atom_id res chain seq x y z
N MET A 1 9.63 8.58 5.72
CA MET A 1 8.37 7.86 5.42
C MET A 1 7.13 8.64 5.90
N MET A 2 6.96 8.87 7.21
CA MET A 2 5.74 9.47 7.78
C MET A 2 5.29 10.81 7.15
N PRO A 3 6.16 11.80 6.88
CA PRO A 3 5.70 13.06 6.26
C PRO A 3 5.12 12.86 4.86
N LYS A 4 5.69 11.93 4.08
CA LYS A 4 5.22 11.61 2.72
C LYS A 4 3.88 10.85 2.75
N LEU A 5 3.66 9.98 3.73
CA LEU A 5 2.38 9.31 3.92
C LEU A 5 1.29 10.33 4.26
N LYS A 6 1.57 11.29 5.15
CA LYS A 6 0.62 12.37 5.48
C LYS A 6 0.26 13.24 4.29
N GLU A 7 1.25 13.61 3.49
CA GLU A 7 1.02 14.37 2.26
C GLU A 7 0.15 13.59 1.26
N MET A 8 0.40 12.29 1.12
CA MET A 8 -0.38 11.42 0.25
C MET A 8 -1.81 11.24 0.79
N ALA A 9 -1.99 11.05 2.10
CA ALA A 9 -3.30 10.96 2.75
C ALA A 9 -4.12 12.24 2.51
N ALA A 10 -3.50 13.42 2.67
CA ALA A 10 -4.15 14.69 2.38
C ALA A 10 -4.59 14.81 0.91
N THR A 11 -3.78 14.30 -0.02
CA THR A 11 -4.12 14.26 -1.44
C THR A 11 -5.30 13.33 -1.71
N MET A 12 -5.30 12.14 -1.10
CA MET A 12 -6.38 11.15 -1.21
C MET A 12 -7.69 11.66 -0.61
N ASP A 13 -7.65 12.33 0.54
CA ASP A 13 -8.81 13.00 1.15
C ASP A 13 -9.36 14.10 0.22
N GLY A 14 -8.48 14.87 -0.43
CA GLY A 14 -8.88 15.85 -1.44
C GLY A 14 -9.67 15.23 -2.60
N PHE A 15 -9.22 14.08 -3.11
CA PHE A 15 -9.96 13.35 -4.15
C PHE A 15 -11.29 12.81 -3.62
N TYR A 16 -11.29 12.17 -2.45
CA TYR A 16 -12.51 11.67 -1.81
C TYR A 16 -13.58 12.76 -1.70
N ARG A 17 -13.21 13.93 -1.17
CA ARG A 17 -14.12 15.08 -1.05
C ARG A 17 -14.59 15.62 -2.39
N SER A 18 -13.75 15.53 -3.43
CA SER A 18 -14.15 15.94 -4.78
C SER A 18 -15.23 15.01 -5.34
N PHE A 19 -15.11 13.70 -5.12
CA PHE A 19 -16.15 12.72 -5.45
C PHE A 19 -17.41 12.93 -4.61
N GLU A 20 -17.26 13.23 -3.33
CA GLU A 20 -18.36 13.54 -2.42
C GLU A 20 -19.14 14.78 -2.89
N TYR A 21 -18.42 15.84 -3.28
CA TYR A 21 -19.01 17.09 -3.72
C TYR A 21 -19.74 16.94 -5.05
N ILE A 22 -19.09 16.34 -6.06
CA ILE A 22 -19.65 16.26 -7.42
C ILE A 22 -20.88 15.34 -7.50
N GLN A 23 -21.05 14.42 -6.54
CA GLN A 23 -22.11 13.43 -6.56
C GLN A 23 -23.51 14.07 -6.60
N ASP A 24 -23.69 15.16 -5.85
CA ASP A 24 -24.97 15.86 -5.75
C ASP A 24 -25.28 16.68 -7.01
N TYR A 25 -24.25 17.17 -7.71
CA TYR A 25 -24.42 17.95 -8.95
C TYR A 25 -24.78 17.09 -10.15
N VAL A 26 -24.21 15.88 -10.24
CA VAL A 26 -24.37 15.00 -11.40
C VAL A 26 -25.39 13.88 -11.13
N SER A 27 -25.90 13.78 -9.89
CA SER A 27 -26.86 12.75 -9.48
C SER A 27 -26.33 11.33 -9.73
N ILE A 28 -25.12 11.08 -9.22
CA ILE A 28 -24.42 9.78 -9.33
C ILE A 28 -23.97 9.30 -7.95
N TYR A 29 -23.69 8.01 -7.82
CA TYR A 29 -23.11 7.45 -6.59
C TYR A 29 -21.59 7.68 -6.52
N GLY A 30 -21.17 8.94 -6.36
CA GLY A 30 -19.75 9.34 -6.39
C GLY A 30 -18.87 8.58 -5.40
N LEU A 31 -19.32 8.43 -4.15
CA LEU A 31 -18.56 7.70 -3.12
C LEU A 31 -18.44 6.20 -3.42
N LYS A 32 -19.44 5.60 -4.06
CA LYS A 32 -19.38 4.20 -4.50
C LYS A 32 -18.33 4.04 -5.61
N ILE A 33 -18.34 4.93 -6.60
CA ILE A 33 -17.36 4.94 -7.69
C ILE A 33 -15.94 5.07 -7.12
N TRP A 34 -15.73 6.01 -6.18
CA TRP A 34 -14.45 6.15 -5.49
C TRP A 34 -13.99 4.85 -4.83
N GLN A 35 -14.86 4.22 -4.04
CA GLN A 35 -14.54 2.98 -3.35
C GLN A 35 -14.20 1.84 -4.32
N GLU A 36 -15.00 1.66 -5.37
CA GLU A 36 -14.79 0.62 -6.38
C GLU A 36 -13.48 0.83 -7.15
N GLU A 37 -13.20 2.06 -7.59
CA GLU A 37 -11.99 2.36 -8.37
C GLU A 37 -10.71 2.33 -7.54
N VAL A 38 -10.72 2.87 -6.31
CA VAL A 38 -9.55 2.79 -5.42
C VAL A 38 -9.27 1.34 -5.03
N SER A 39 -10.30 0.55 -4.74
CA SER A 39 -10.16 -0.88 -4.47
C SER A 39 -9.55 -1.60 -5.68
N ARG A 40 -10.06 -1.32 -6.88
CA ARG A 40 -9.59 -1.92 -8.14
C ARG A 40 -8.11 -1.63 -8.39
N ILE A 41 -7.70 -0.37 -8.25
CA ILE A 41 -6.31 0.06 -8.48
C ILE A 41 -5.36 -0.58 -7.46
N ILE A 42 -5.70 -0.53 -6.16
CA ILE A 42 -4.83 -1.06 -5.11
C ILE A 42 -4.69 -2.58 -5.26
N ASN A 43 -5.80 -3.30 -5.40
CA ASN A 43 -5.75 -4.76 -5.50
C ASN A 43 -5.03 -5.24 -6.76
N TYR A 44 -5.17 -4.54 -7.89
CA TYR A 44 -4.35 -4.82 -9.07
C TYR A 44 -2.86 -4.72 -8.77
N ASN A 45 -2.42 -3.63 -8.13
CA ASN A 45 -1.00 -3.45 -7.81
C ASN A 45 -0.49 -4.48 -6.80
N VAL A 46 -1.30 -4.85 -5.80
CA VAL A 46 -0.98 -5.93 -4.86
C VAL A 46 -0.79 -7.26 -5.61
N GLU A 47 -1.71 -7.60 -6.53
CA GLU A 47 -1.63 -8.83 -7.32
C GLU A 47 -0.36 -8.86 -8.18
N GLN A 48 -0.05 -7.75 -8.86
CA GLN A 48 1.15 -7.65 -9.69
C GLN A 48 2.45 -7.71 -8.88
N GLU A 49 2.48 -7.21 -7.64
CA GLU A 49 3.64 -7.41 -6.76
C GLU A 49 3.75 -8.87 -6.30
N CYS A 50 2.63 -9.48 -5.91
CA CYS A 50 2.58 -10.86 -5.44
C CYS A 50 2.95 -11.88 -6.53
N ASN A 51 2.78 -11.54 -7.82
CA ASN A 51 3.18 -12.39 -8.95
C ASN A 51 4.64 -12.85 -8.90
N SER A 52 5.53 -12.11 -8.22
CA SER A 52 6.92 -12.51 -8.04
C SER A 52 7.09 -13.77 -7.16
N PHE A 53 6.09 -14.11 -6.34
CA PHE A 53 6.08 -15.26 -5.44
C PHE A 53 5.25 -16.44 -5.98
N LEU A 54 4.44 -16.23 -7.01
CA LEU A 54 3.57 -17.26 -7.58
C LEU A 54 4.30 -18.10 -8.63
N ARG A 55 4.03 -19.41 -8.65
CA ARG A 55 4.51 -20.33 -9.70
C ARG A 55 3.87 -20.00 -11.06
N THR A 56 2.56 -19.75 -11.04
CA THR A 56 1.78 -19.35 -12.21
C THR A 56 1.45 -17.87 -12.06
N LYS A 57 2.09 -17.03 -12.88
CA LYS A 57 1.90 -15.58 -12.85
C LYS A 57 0.57 -15.20 -13.49
N ILE A 58 -0.14 -14.27 -12.85
CA ILE A 58 -1.38 -13.69 -13.38
C ILE A 58 -0.99 -12.56 -14.34
N GLN A 59 -1.22 -12.78 -15.62
CA GLN A 59 -0.94 -11.77 -16.66
C GLN A 59 -1.99 -10.65 -16.61
N ASP A 60 -1.69 -9.49 -17.20
CA ASP A 60 -2.57 -8.33 -17.13
C ASP A 60 -3.98 -8.60 -17.64
N TRP A 61 -4.10 -9.27 -18.77
CA TRP A 61 -5.39 -9.60 -19.39
C TRP A 61 -6.17 -10.66 -18.60
N GLN A 62 -5.53 -11.36 -17.66
CA GLN A 62 -6.15 -12.33 -16.77
C GLN A 62 -6.58 -11.70 -15.44
N SER A 63 -6.04 -10.52 -15.10
CA SER A 63 -6.36 -9.84 -13.85
C SER A 63 -7.82 -9.37 -13.86
N VAL A 64 -8.58 -9.76 -12.85
CA VAL A 64 -9.98 -9.35 -12.67
C VAL A 64 -10.14 -7.85 -12.43
N TYR A 65 -9.06 -7.18 -12.01
CA TYR A 65 -9.04 -5.74 -11.75
C TYR A 65 -8.72 -4.93 -13.01
N GLN A 66 -8.18 -5.57 -14.05
CA GLN A 66 -7.83 -4.90 -15.30
C GLN A 66 -9.06 -4.83 -16.22
N SER A 67 -9.38 -3.62 -16.68
CA SER A 67 -10.48 -3.38 -17.61
C SER A 67 -9.94 -3.13 -19.02
N THR A 68 -10.58 -3.72 -20.03
CA THR A 68 -10.24 -3.47 -21.45
C THR A 68 -10.67 -2.08 -21.90
N HIS A 69 -11.67 -1.48 -21.24
CA HIS A 69 -12.22 -0.18 -21.60
C HIS A 69 -11.49 0.96 -20.88
N ILE A 70 -11.11 0.74 -19.61
CA ILE A 70 -10.41 1.74 -18.77
C ILE A 70 -9.24 1.03 -18.06
N PRO A 71 -8.12 0.84 -18.77
CA PRO A 71 -6.99 0.09 -18.22
C PRO A 71 -6.30 0.86 -17.09
N ILE A 72 -5.84 0.13 -16.07
CA ILE A 72 -4.99 0.67 -15.02
C ILE A 72 -3.62 0.99 -15.65
N PRO A 73 -3.13 2.23 -15.54
CA PRO A 73 -1.88 2.63 -16.16
C PRO A 73 -0.70 1.92 -15.52
N LYS A 74 0.31 1.65 -16.36
CA LYS A 74 1.58 1.09 -15.92
C LYS A 74 2.65 2.15 -15.97
N TYR A 75 3.53 2.09 -14.98
CA TYR A 75 4.68 2.95 -14.88
C TYR A 75 5.96 2.11 -14.99
N PRO A 76 7.04 2.67 -15.56
CA PRO A 76 8.33 2.01 -15.56
C PRO A 76 8.79 1.65 -14.14
N SER A 77 9.45 0.50 -13.99
CA SER A 77 10.05 0.11 -12.72
C SER A 77 11.09 1.15 -12.28
N VAL A 78 10.96 1.61 -11.04
CA VAL A 78 11.89 2.57 -10.41
C VAL A 78 12.96 1.85 -9.60
N ASP A 79 12.65 0.62 -9.16
CA ASP A 79 13.43 -0.19 -8.26
C ASP A 79 13.13 -1.69 -8.48
N GLU A 80 13.51 -2.55 -7.54
CA GLU A 80 13.22 -3.99 -7.56
C GLU A 80 11.73 -4.32 -7.35
N SER A 81 10.92 -3.34 -6.94
CA SER A 81 9.48 -3.49 -6.78
C SER A 81 8.77 -3.41 -8.13
N ALA A 82 7.80 -4.29 -8.35
CA ALA A 82 6.96 -4.20 -9.54
C ALA A 82 5.99 -2.99 -9.46
N THR A 83 5.59 -2.62 -8.24
CA THR A 83 4.53 -1.64 -7.96
C THR A 83 4.88 -0.78 -6.75
N PHE A 84 4.02 0.21 -6.46
CA PHE A 84 4.19 1.05 -5.27
C PHE A 84 3.95 0.28 -3.95
N ILE A 85 3.19 -0.81 -3.97
CA ILE A 85 2.95 -1.65 -2.79
C ILE A 85 4.24 -2.33 -2.35
N GLY A 86 5.02 -2.85 -3.31
CA GLY A 86 6.34 -3.42 -3.03
C GLY A 86 7.31 -2.39 -2.45
N ARG A 87 7.30 -1.16 -2.99
CA ARG A 87 8.13 -0.07 -2.46
C ARG A 87 7.76 0.28 -1.03
N LEU A 88 6.47 0.35 -0.73
CA LEU A 88 5.97 0.60 0.61
C LEU A 88 6.40 -0.52 1.57
N CYS A 89 6.23 -1.78 1.17
CA CYS A 89 6.62 -2.94 1.97
C CYS A 89 8.13 -2.98 2.25
N ARG A 90 8.97 -2.76 1.23
CA ARG A 90 10.43 -2.69 1.39
C ARG A 90 10.85 -1.56 2.31
N GLU A 91 10.20 -0.40 2.21
CA GLU A 91 10.46 0.73 3.11
C GLU A 91 10.10 0.41 4.55
N ILE A 92 8.97 -0.28 4.80
CA ILE A 92 8.60 -0.76 6.15
C ILE A 92 9.69 -1.69 6.68
N LEU A 93 10.09 -2.69 5.91
CA LEU A 93 11.13 -3.65 6.31
C LEU A 93 12.48 -2.97 6.58
N ARG A 94 12.82 -1.94 5.80
CA ARG A 94 14.05 -1.15 5.97
C ARG A 94 14.07 -0.41 7.31
N ILE A 95 12.96 0.22 7.70
CA ILE A 95 12.90 0.96 8.97
C ILE A 95 12.73 0.04 10.18
N THR A 96 12.32 -1.22 9.98
CA THR A 96 12.21 -2.25 11.03
C THR A 96 13.33 -3.29 10.94
N ASP A 97 14.46 -2.97 10.29
CA ASP A 97 15.56 -3.93 10.14
C ASP A 97 16.21 -4.21 11.52
N PRO A 98 16.18 -5.46 12.02
CA PRO A 98 16.73 -5.82 13.33
C PRO A 98 18.24 -5.58 13.47
N LYS A 99 18.97 -5.36 12.36
CA LYS A 99 20.40 -5.00 12.39
C LYS A 99 20.64 -3.53 12.73
N THR A 100 19.64 -2.68 12.58
CA THR A 100 19.77 -1.22 12.76
C THR A 100 18.78 -0.66 13.77
N THR A 101 17.62 -1.31 13.95
CA THR A 101 16.57 -0.87 14.86
C THR A 101 16.18 -1.97 15.86
N CYS A 102 15.62 -1.56 16.99
CA CYS A 102 15.10 -2.45 18.02
C CYS A 102 13.65 -2.08 18.37
N TYR A 103 12.84 -3.10 18.62
CA TYR A 103 11.45 -2.92 19.05
C TYR A 103 11.37 -2.98 20.58
N ILE A 104 10.74 -1.97 21.19
CA ILE A 104 10.48 -1.92 22.63
C ILE A 104 8.99 -2.18 22.86
N ASP A 105 8.68 -3.38 23.37
CA ASP A 105 7.32 -3.88 23.58
C ASP A 105 6.49 -2.98 24.51
N GLN A 106 7.06 -2.52 25.63
CA GLN A 106 6.35 -1.66 26.58
C GLN A 106 5.88 -0.34 25.97
N LEU A 107 6.57 0.13 24.91
CA LEU A 107 6.28 1.38 24.22
C LEU A 107 5.60 1.16 22.87
N ASN A 108 5.46 -0.09 22.41
CA ASN A 108 4.99 -0.44 21.07
C ASN A 108 5.68 0.35 19.95
N THR A 109 6.99 0.59 20.09
CA THR A 109 7.74 1.56 19.28
C THR A 109 9.10 1.01 18.87
N TRP A 110 9.50 1.29 17.63
CA TRP A 110 10.81 1.00 17.06
C TRP A 110 11.76 2.17 17.29
N TYR A 111 12.98 1.85 17.72
CA TYR A 111 14.04 2.80 17.96
C TYR A 111 15.27 2.45 17.14
N ASP A 112 16.00 3.47 16.70
CA ASP A 112 17.29 3.30 16.04
C ASP A 112 18.36 2.97 17.11
N MET A 113 19.13 1.90 16.89
CA MET A 113 20.09 1.41 17.89
C MET A 113 21.29 2.34 18.10
N ARG A 114 21.61 3.20 17.13
CA ARG A 114 22.79 4.08 17.20
C ARG A 114 22.45 5.44 17.80
N THR A 115 21.30 5.97 17.44
CA THR A 115 20.86 7.33 17.80
C THR A 115 19.88 7.33 18.96
N HIS A 116 19.29 6.17 19.29
CA HIS A 116 18.21 6.01 20.27
C HIS A 116 16.97 6.85 19.96
N GLN A 117 16.81 7.30 18.71
CA GLN A 117 15.65 8.06 18.28
C GLN A 117 14.51 7.13 17.87
N GLU A 118 13.28 7.59 18.09
CA GLU A 118 12.07 6.92 17.61
C GLU A 118 12.08 6.89 16.07
N VAL A 119 11.90 5.69 15.52
CA VAL A 119 11.83 5.45 14.07
C VAL A 119 10.38 5.40 13.63
N THR A 120 9.59 4.54 14.30
CA THR A 120 8.17 4.36 14.00
C THR A 120 7.43 3.67 15.13
N ASN A 121 6.10 3.76 15.14
CA ASN A 121 5.23 3.15 16.14
C ASN A 121 3.93 2.64 15.48
N ASN A 122 2.96 2.22 16.28
CA ASN A 122 1.67 1.73 15.79
C ASN A 122 0.89 2.74 14.91
N ARG A 123 1.16 4.05 14.99
CA ARG A 123 0.53 5.08 14.14
C ARG A 123 0.86 4.90 12.66
N LEU A 124 1.97 4.23 12.33
CA LEU A 124 2.31 3.92 10.94
C LEU A 124 1.15 3.22 10.21
N PHE A 125 0.52 2.25 10.87
CA PHE A 125 -0.59 1.51 10.26
C PHE A 125 -1.85 2.37 10.10
N SER A 126 -2.11 3.29 11.03
CA SER A 126 -3.18 4.28 10.89
C SER A 126 -2.95 5.19 9.69
N GLU A 127 -1.74 5.72 9.53
CA GLU A 127 -1.40 6.61 8.40
C GLU A 127 -1.47 5.86 7.06
N ILE A 128 -1.06 4.58 7.02
CA ILE A 128 -1.22 3.73 5.84
C ILE A 128 -2.71 3.50 5.55
N GLN A 129 -3.53 3.27 6.57
CA GLN A 129 -4.97 3.11 6.41
C GLN A 129 -5.63 4.38 5.87
N ASP A 130 -5.24 5.55 6.37
CA ASP A 130 -5.78 6.83 5.91
C ASP A 130 -5.37 7.12 4.46
N THR A 131 -4.21 6.61 4.02
CA THR A 131 -3.70 6.81 2.67
C THR A 131 -4.26 5.81 1.65
N LEU A 132 -4.27 4.52 1.98
CA LEU A 132 -4.56 3.41 1.05
C LEU A 132 -5.83 2.64 1.40
N GLY A 133 -6.51 3.02 2.49
CA GLY A 133 -7.65 2.28 3.00
C GLY A 133 -7.30 0.89 3.51
N THR A 134 -8.34 0.12 3.81
CA THR A 134 -8.23 -1.27 4.27
C THR A 134 -7.64 -2.19 3.20
N PHE A 135 -7.84 -1.88 1.92
CA PHE A 135 -7.27 -2.64 0.79
C PHE A 135 -5.74 -2.60 0.80
N GLY A 136 -5.15 -1.44 1.11
CA GLY A 136 -3.69 -1.30 1.21
C GLY A 136 -3.11 -2.15 2.34
N LEU A 137 -3.72 -2.10 3.53
CA LEU A 137 -3.29 -2.90 4.67
C LEU A 137 -3.40 -4.41 4.39
N ASN A 138 -4.52 -4.86 3.83
CA ASN A 138 -4.70 -6.26 3.46
C ASN A 138 -3.69 -6.71 2.39
N GLY A 139 -3.39 -5.84 1.43
CA GLY A 139 -2.40 -6.11 0.41
C GLY A 139 -0.98 -6.24 0.96
N LEU A 140 -0.60 -5.39 1.91
CA LEU A 140 0.69 -5.47 2.61
C LEU A 140 0.80 -6.74 3.44
N ASP A 141 -0.26 -7.11 4.18
CA ASP A 141 -0.31 -8.35 4.95
C ASP A 141 -0.09 -9.57 4.05
N ARG A 142 -0.83 -9.65 2.93
CA ARG A 142 -0.66 -10.73 1.95
C ARG A 142 0.76 -10.81 1.38
N LEU A 143 1.35 -9.67 1.03
CA LEU A 143 2.71 -9.60 0.51
C LEU A 143 3.74 -10.07 1.54
N LEU A 144 3.63 -9.61 2.78
CA LEU A 144 4.50 -10.02 3.89
C LEU A 144 4.36 -11.51 4.18
N CYS A 145 3.16 -12.08 4.14
CA CYS A 145 2.96 -13.52 4.26
C CYS A 145 3.73 -14.31 3.19
N PHE A 146 3.68 -13.88 1.92
CA PHE A 146 4.45 -14.51 0.85
C PHE A 146 5.96 -14.41 1.08
N MET A 147 6.44 -13.26 1.55
CA MET A 147 7.85 -13.08 1.88
C MET A 147 8.29 -14.02 3.00
N ILE A 148 7.50 -14.13 4.07
CA ILE A 148 7.78 -15.05 5.18
C ILE A 148 7.86 -16.49 4.68
N VAL A 149 6.89 -16.95 3.88
CA VAL A 149 6.91 -18.31 3.33
C VAL A 149 8.15 -18.55 2.48
N LYS A 150 8.57 -17.56 1.69
CA LYS A 150 9.77 -17.66 0.86
C LYS A 150 11.05 -17.77 1.69
N GLU A 151 11.17 -17.04 2.80
CA GLU A 151 12.33 -17.09 3.68
C GLU A 151 12.39 -18.37 4.53
N LEU A 152 11.26 -19.05 4.72
CA LEU A 152 11.18 -20.32 5.45
C LEU A 152 11.50 -21.56 4.59
N GLN A 153 11.53 -21.43 3.26
CA GLN A 153 11.79 -22.51 2.30
C GLN A 153 13.26 -22.61 1.94
#